data_AF-A0A932ZHV3-F1
#
_entry.id   AF-A0A932ZHV3-F1
#
_cell.length_a   1.000
_cell.length_b   1.000
_cell.length_c   1.000
_cell.angle_alpha   90.00
_cell.angle_beta   90.00
_cell.angle_gamma   90.00
#
_symmetry.space_group_name_H-M   'P 1'
#
loop_
_entity.id
_entity.type
_entity.pdbx_description
1 polymer ?
#
loop_
_entity_poly.entity_id
_entity_poly.type
_entity_poly.pdbx_seq_one_letter_code
_entity_poly.pdbx_strand_id
1 'polypeptide(L)'
;GARGYMQVMPFWVKLIGTRRHNLFHLRTNLRYVCMILRLYLDMEMGNLFRALGRYNGSLGQAEYPNLVVRAWHTDWHYPVRAVRSVQGRAS
;
A
#
# COMPACT_ATOMS: atom_id res chain seq x y z
N GLY A 1 -10.42 16.38 4.25
CA GLY A 1 -10.05 15.04 4.74
C GLY A 1 -9.39 14.22 3.64
N ALA A 2 -8.70 13.15 4.03
CA ALA A 2 -8.20 12.09 3.16
C ALA A 2 -9.31 11.46 2.30
N ARG A 3 -9.00 10.92 1.12
CA ARG A 3 -10.01 10.44 0.16
C ARG A 3 -9.69 9.07 -0.43
N GLY A 4 -10.74 8.31 -0.74
CA GLY A 4 -10.66 6.99 -1.35
C GLY A 4 -10.21 5.89 -0.39
N TYR A 5 -10.02 4.69 -0.93
CA TYR A 5 -9.81 3.46 -0.15
C TYR A 5 -8.59 3.50 0.79
N MET A 6 -7.49 4.14 0.39
CA MET A 6 -6.24 4.16 1.15
C MET A 6 -5.91 5.53 1.76
N GLN A 7 -6.95 6.37 1.96
CA GLN A 7 -6.82 7.66 2.62
C GLN A 7 -5.74 8.59 2.03
N VAL A 8 -5.62 8.63 0.70
CA VAL A 8 -4.67 9.53 0.03
C VAL A 8 -5.09 10.99 0.27
N MET A 9 -4.12 11.82 0.68
CA MET A 9 -4.38 13.25 0.90
C MET A 9 -4.58 13.99 -0.44
N PRO A 10 -5.61 14.85 -0.57
CA PRO A 10 -5.95 15.51 -1.84
C PRO A 10 -4.85 16.41 -2.43
N PHE A 11 -3.88 16.87 -1.64
CA PHE A 11 -2.78 17.70 -2.16
C PHE A 11 -1.90 16.93 -3.14
N TRP A 12 -1.75 15.61 -2.99
CA TRP A 12 -1.00 14.78 -3.94
C TRP A 12 -1.63 14.81 -5.33
N VAL A 13 -2.96 14.85 -5.43
CA VAL A 13 -3.64 14.99 -6.73
C VAL A 13 -3.29 16.33 -7.39
N LYS A 14 -3.13 17.38 -6.59
CA LYS A 14 -2.71 18.71 -7.09
C LYS A 14 -1.24 18.73 -7.52
N LEU A 15 -0.37 17.97 -6.85
CA LEU A 15 1.08 18.00 -7.06
C LEU A 15 1.53 17.12 -8.23
N ILE A 16 1.02 15.88 -8.32
CA ILE A 16 1.51 14.85 -9.27
C ILE A 16 0.38 14.24 -10.11
N GLY A 17 -0.81 14.83 -10.06
CA GLY A 17 -2.01 14.35 -10.75
C GLY A 17 -2.43 15.15 -11.97
N THR A 18 -3.53 14.70 -12.56
CA THR A 18 -4.26 15.43 -13.60
C THR A 18 -5.69 15.68 -13.15
N ARG A 19 -6.38 16.65 -13.78
CA ARG A 19 -7.81 16.94 -13.49
C ARG A 19 -8.74 15.74 -13.68
N ARG A 20 -8.29 14.68 -14.37
CA ARG A 20 -9.07 13.45 -14.62
C ARG A 20 -8.88 12.39 -13.52
N HIS A 21 -7.91 12.56 -12.62
CA HIS A 21 -7.64 11.57 -11.58
C HIS A 21 -8.69 11.65 -10.48
N ASN A 22 -9.42 10.55 -10.31
CA ASN A 22 -10.39 10.37 -9.24
C ASN A 22 -9.84 9.36 -8.21
N LEU A 23 -9.64 9.80 -6.97
CA LEU A 23 -9.16 8.94 -5.87
C LEU A 23 -10.18 7.88 -5.42
N PHE A 24 -11.45 7.99 -5.86
CA PHE A 24 -12.46 6.95 -5.64
C PHE A 24 -12.32 5.78 -6.64
N HIS A 25 -11.52 5.92 -7.71
CA HIS A 25 -11.19 4.80 -8.58
C HIS A 25 -10.06 3.98 -7.95
N LEU A 26 -10.31 2.70 -7.69
CA LEU A 26 -9.36 1.80 -7.03
C LEU A 26 -7.97 1.80 -7.67
N ARG A 27 -7.89 1.64 -9.01
CA ARG A 27 -6.60 1.63 -9.74
C ARG A 27 -5.83 2.95 -9.57
N THR A 28 -6.54 4.07 -9.63
CA THR A 28 -5.94 5.40 -9.39
C THR A 28 -5.44 5.47 -7.96
N ASN A 29 -6.28 5.11 -6.97
CA ASN A 29 -5.92 5.15 -5.56
C ASN A 29 -4.65 4.32 -5.26
N LEU A 30 -4.58 3.08 -5.75
CA LEU A 30 -3.41 2.21 -5.58
C LEU A 30 -2.14 2.77 -6.22
N ARG A 31 -2.22 3.34 -7.44
CA ARG A 31 -1.07 3.97 -8.08
C ARG A 31 -0.53 5.13 -7.24
N TYR A 32 -1.40 5.96 -6.69
CA TYR A 32 -0.99 7.05 -5.80
C TYR A 32 -0.31 6.53 -4.54
N VAL A 33 -0.89 5.51 -3.89
CA VAL A 33 -0.32 4.90 -2.68
C VAL A 33 1.09 4.36 -2.94
N CYS A 34 1.26 3.55 -3.99
CA CYS A 34 2.55 2.97 -4.32
C CYS A 34 3.60 4.05 -4.62
N MET A 35 3.23 5.10 -5.35
CA MET A 35 4.13 6.20 -5.69
C MET A 35 4.54 7.01 -4.45
N ILE A 36 3.58 7.38 -3.59
CA ILE A 36 3.86 8.16 -2.38
C ILE A 36 4.69 7.33 -1.39
N LEU A 37 4.33 6.06 -1.20
CA LEU A 37 5.09 5.17 -0.32
C LEU A 37 6.51 4.94 -0.85
N ARG A 38 6.68 4.77 -2.17
CA ARG A 38 8.00 4.64 -2.78
C ARG A 38 8.86 5.88 -2.54
N LEU A 39 8.29 7.07 -2.77
CA LEU A 39 8.96 8.34 -2.48
C LEU A 39 9.45 8.39 -1.03
N TYR A 40 8.60 8.03 -0.06
CA TYR A 40 9.00 8.06 1.35
C TYR A 40 10.00 6.97 1.72
N LEU A 41 9.95 5.81 1.09
CA LEU A 41 10.98 4.79 1.24
C LEU A 41 12.33 5.29 0.72
N ASP A 42 12.35 5.95 -0.44
CA ASP A 42 13.59 6.52 -0.98
C ASP A 42 14.13 7.64 -0.06
N MET A 43 13.27 8.52 0.45
CA MET A 43 13.64 9.58 1.41
C MET A 43 14.15 9.04 2.75
N GLU A 44 13.61 7.91 3.21
CA GLU A 44 13.96 7.28 4.49
C GLU A 44 14.96 6.13 4.33
N MET A 45 15.66 6.05 3.18
CA MET A 45 16.70 5.06 2.89
C MET A 45 16.25 3.61 3.12
N GLY A 46 15.02 3.30 2.72
CA GLY A 46 14.41 1.98 2.89
C GLY A 46 13.83 1.70 4.27
N ASN A 47 13.89 2.65 5.22
CA ASN A 47 13.28 2.48 6.53
C ASN A 47 11.74 2.54 6.44
N LEU A 48 11.12 1.36 6.37
CA LEU A 48 9.67 1.21 6.25
C LEU A 48 8.90 1.86 7.41
N PHE A 49 9.39 1.74 8.64
CA PHE A 49 8.76 2.34 9.82
C PHE A 49 8.63 3.85 9.66
N ARG A 50 9.72 4.52 9.29
CA ARG A 50 9.74 5.97 9.08
C ARG A 50 8.92 6.39 7.85
N ALA A 51 8.97 5.60 6.77
CA ALA A 51 8.17 5.85 5.57
C ALA A 51 6.65 5.77 5.84
N LEU A 52 6.19 4.78 6.60
CA LEU A 52 4.79 4.65 7.01
C LEU A 52 4.37 5.81 7.94
N GLY A 53 5.25 6.22 8.86
CA GLY A 53 5.05 7.42 9.67
C GLY A 53 4.85 8.68 8.83
N ARG A 54 5.66 8.89 7.78
CA ARG A 54 5.46 10.01 6.83
C ARG A 54 4.16 9.90 6.03
N TYR A 55 3.82 8.70 5.59
CA TYR A 55 2.59 8.44 4.83
C TYR A 55 1.35 8.83 5.63
N ASN A 56 1.31 8.45 6.90
CA ASN A 56 0.20 8.76 7.80
C ASN A 56 0.23 10.18 8.38
N GLY A 57 1.42 10.78 8.51
CA GLY A 57 1.61 12.08 9.17
C GLY A 57 2.03 11.97 10.65
N SER A 58 2.53 10.81 11.07
CA SER A 58 2.89 10.44 12.45
C SER A 58 4.37 10.03 12.56
N LEU A 59 5.27 10.73 11.85
CA LEU A 59 6.70 10.38 11.81
C LEU A 59 7.31 10.22 13.22
N GLY A 60 7.90 9.04 13.47
CA GLY A 60 8.49 8.68 14.76
C GLY A 60 7.53 7.99 15.75
N GLN A 61 6.22 8.00 15.48
CA GLN A 61 5.23 7.28 16.28
C GLN A 61 5.09 5.84 15.80
N ALA A 62 5.05 4.89 16.74
CA ALA A 62 5.05 3.47 16.42
C ALA A 62 3.66 2.88 16.13
N GLU A 63 2.59 3.55 16.56
CA GLU A 63 1.23 3.02 16.49
C GLU A 63 0.82 2.65 15.05
N TYR A 64 0.86 3.60 14.12
CA TYR A 64 0.45 3.36 12.74
C TYR A 64 1.36 2.35 12.00
N PRO A 65 2.70 2.48 12.02
CA PRO A 65 3.58 1.48 11.41
C PRO A 65 3.35 0.07 11.94
N ASN A 66 3.18 -0.09 13.27
CA ASN A 66 2.97 -1.41 13.87
C ASN A 66 1.64 -2.03 13.45
N LEU A 67 0.57 -1.24 13.32
CA LEU A 67 -0.73 -1.73 12.83
C LEU A 67 -0.60 -2.29 11.40
N VAL A 68 0.07 -1.56 10.50
CA VAL A 68 0.26 -1.98 9.10
C VAL A 68 1.12 -3.24 9.02
N VAL A 69 2.25 -3.25 9.73
CA VAL A 69 3.18 -4.39 9.74
C VAL A 69 2.50 -5.64 10.33
N ARG A 70 1.73 -5.50 11.41
CA ARG A 70 0.97 -6.61 12.00
C ARG A 70 0.01 -7.21 10.99
N ALA A 71 -0.88 -6.40 10.40
CA ALA A 71 -1.85 -6.87 9.41
C ALA A 71 -1.19 -7.58 8.22
N TRP A 72 -0.05 -7.06 7.74
CA TRP A 72 0.71 -7.68 6.66
C TRP A 72 1.24 -9.07 7.05
N HIS A 73 1.81 -9.21 8.25
CA HIS A 73 2.39 -10.48 8.70
C HIS A 73 1.38 -11.51 9.21
N THR A 74 0.21 -11.11 9.70
CA THR A 74 -0.75 -12.04 10.32
C THR A 74 -1.93 -12.38 9.42
N ASP A 75 -2.43 -11.42 8.63
CA ASP A 75 -3.76 -11.55 8.01
C ASP A 75 -3.69 -11.72 6.50
N TRP A 76 -2.61 -11.24 5.86
CA TRP A 76 -2.46 -11.24 4.40
C TRP A 76 -1.46 -12.27 3.92
N HIS A 77 -1.77 -13.54 4.16
CA HIS A 77 -1.11 -14.65 3.47
C HIS A 77 -1.71 -14.81 2.08
N TYR A 78 -0.88 -14.69 1.04
CA TYR A 78 -1.31 -15.14 -0.29
C TYR A 78 -1.57 -16.64 -0.21
N PRO A 79 -2.76 -17.14 -0.57
CA PRO A 79 -2.95 -18.57 -0.71
C PRO A 79 -1.96 -19.02 -1.78
N VAL A 80 -0.94 -19.79 -1.37
CA VAL A 80 -0.10 -20.51 -2.32
C VAL A 80 -1.07 -21.35 -3.14
N ARG A 81 -1.18 -21.04 -4.43
CA ARG A 81 -2.03 -21.80 -5.34
C ARG A 81 -1.46 -23.22 -5.36
N ALA A 82 -2.07 -24.12 -4.60
CA ALA A 82 -1.69 -25.53 -4.61
C ALA A 82 -1.83 -26.00 -6.07
N VAL A 83 -0.69 -26.25 -6.71
CA VAL A 83 -0.67 -26.89 -8.02
C VAL A 83 -1.25 -28.28 -7.77
N ARG A 84 -2.50 -28.50 -8.20
CA ARG A 84 -3.07 -29.85 -8.22
C ARG A 84 -2.19 -30.67 -9.16
N SER A 85 -1.42 -31.60 -8.61
CA SER A 85 -0.84 -32.69 -9.38
C SER A 85 -2.00 -33.42 -10.05
N VAL A 86 -2.08 -33.34 -11.37
CA VAL A 86 -2.95 -34.20 -12.16
C VAL A 86 -2.45 -35.62 -11.94
N GLN A 87 -3.17 -36.36 -11.11
CA GLN A 87 -2.93 -37.78 -10.93
C GLN A 87 -3.45 -38.44 -12.21
N GLY A 88 -2.51 -38.77 -13.10
CA GLY A 88 -2.79 -39.51 -14.32
C GLY A 88 -3.48 -40.82 -13.97
N ARG A 89 -4.74 -40.97 -14.40
CA ARG A 89 -5.35 -42.29 -14.51
C ARG A 89 -4.68 -42.97 -15.69
N ALA A 90 -3.79 -43.91 -15.39
CA ALA A 90 -3.42 -44.96 -16.31
C ALA A 90 -4.39 -46.13 -16.12
N SER A 91 -5.01 -46.50 -17.24
CA SER A 91 -5.62 -47.80 -17.58
C SER A 91 -6.92 -48.20 -16.88
#